data_AF-A0A971WPR5-F1
#
_entry.id   AF-A0A971WPR5-F1
#
_cell.length_a   1.000
_cell.length_b   1.000
_cell.length_c   1.000
_cell.angle_alpha   90.00
_cell.angle_beta   90.00
_cell.angle_gamma   90.00
#
_symmetry.space_group_name_H-M   'P 1'
#
loop_
_entity.id
_entity.type
_entity.pdbx_description
1 polymer ?
#
loop_
_entity_poly.entity_id
_entity_poly.type
_entity_poly.pdbx_seq_one_letter_code
_entity_poly.pdbx_strand_id
1 'polypeptide(L)'
;MQLNKKKGFTLIEIVVVLAIIGILLSIAVPRLSKTRGKAEIIAHNANVEMIKNAAVLYLSDNNEYKEDITEEVKMMLEDSKYPSIPASAESDTWSVKVDKEGGIIVSPEAIK
;
A
#
# COMPACT_ATOMS: atom_id res chain seq x y z
N MET A 1 41.85 45.73 -13.82
CA MET A 1 41.14 44.45 -13.59
C MET A 1 40.08 44.72 -12.53
N GLN A 2 38.80 44.83 -12.89
CA GLN A 2 37.75 45.16 -11.93
C GLN A 2 37.43 43.92 -11.09
N LEU A 3 37.62 44.01 -9.77
CA LEU A 3 37.32 42.93 -8.83
C LEU A 3 35.81 42.88 -8.60
N ASN A 4 35.14 41.95 -9.27
CA ASN A 4 33.73 41.64 -9.01
C ASN A 4 33.59 41.15 -7.56
N LYS A 5 33.03 42.00 -6.68
CA LYS A 5 32.64 41.60 -5.33
C LYS A 5 31.56 40.53 -5.43
N LYS A 6 31.90 39.27 -5.15
CA LYS A 6 30.90 38.20 -5.01
C LYS A 6 30.00 38.53 -3.83
N LYS A 7 28.71 38.76 -4.10
CA LYS A 7 27.70 38.88 -3.04
C LYS A 7 27.47 37.50 -2.45
N GLY A 8 27.72 37.35 -1.15
CA GLY A 8 27.38 36.14 -0.38
C GLY A 8 26.03 36.30 0.30
N PHE A 9 25.38 35.18 0.61
CA PHE A 9 24.19 35.16 1.47
C PHE A 9 24.57 35.52 2.90
N THR A 10 23.67 36.22 3.58
CA THR A 10 23.78 36.54 5.00
C THR A 10 23.23 35.38 5.84
N LEU A 11 23.73 35.26 7.06
CA LEU A 11 23.20 34.25 8.01
C LEU A 11 21.72 34.47 8.31
N ILE A 12 21.29 35.73 8.39
CA ILE A 12 19.89 36.07 8.69
C ILE A 12 18.94 35.64 7.57
N GLU A 13 19.35 35.74 6.31
CA GLU A 13 18.55 35.27 5.17
C GLU A 13 18.31 33.76 5.25
N ILE A 14 19.32 32.97 5.62
CA ILE A 14 19.16 31.52 5.77
C ILE A 14 18.25 31.19 6.96
N VAL A 15 18.36 31.92 8.08
CA VAL A 15 17.53 31.68 9.26
C VAL A 15 16.04 31.96 8.96
N VAL A 16 15.73 33.06 8.29
CA VAL A 16 14.33 33.39 7.92
C VAL A 16 13.75 32.37 6.95
N VAL A 17 14.55 31.92 5.97
CA VAL A 17 14.11 30.89 5.00
C VAL A 17 13.83 29.56 5.70
N LEU A 18 14.70 29.11 6.60
CA LEU A 18 14.49 27.88 7.37
C LEU A 18 13.27 27.99 8.29
N ALA A 19 13.01 29.17 8.87
CA ALA A 19 11.81 29.40 9.67
C ALA A 19 10.53 29.22 8.84
N ILE A 20 10.47 29.78 7.62
CA ILE A 20 9.33 29.62 6.72
C ILE A 20 9.17 28.16 6.27
N ILE A 21 10.27 27.50 5.88
CA ILE A 21 10.25 26.07 5.51
C ILE A 21 9.76 25.21 6.68
N GLY A 22 10.20 25.49 7.91
CA GLY A 22 9.75 24.79 9.11
C GLY A 22 8.24 24.90 9.34
N ILE A 23 7.67 26.10 9.16
CA ILE A 23 6.22 26.32 9.26
C ILE A 23 5.48 25.51 8.19
N LEU A 24 5.94 25.53 6.94
CA LEU A 24 5.31 24.75 5.86
C LEU A 24 5.40 23.24 6.12
N LEU A 25 6.55 22.75 6.57
CA LEU A 25 6.76 21.32 6.88
C LEU A 25 5.88 20.86 8.04
N SER A 26 5.63 21.71 9.04
CA SER A 26 4.76 21.37 10.18
C SER A 26 3.34 20.99 9.74
N ILE A 27 2.85 21.54 8.62
CA ILE A 27 1.54 21.23 8.04
C ILE A 27 1.65 20.10 7.00
N ALA A 28 2.72 20.12 6.18
CA ALA A 28 2.89 19.19 5.07
C ALA A 28 3.15 17.74 5.53
N VAL A 29 4.02 17.53 6.52
CA VAL A 29 4.42 16.20 7.00
C VAL A 29 3.22 15.38 7.54
N PRO A 30 2.42 15.87 8.52
CA PRO A 30 1.31 15.07 9.04
C PRO A 30 0.23 14.83 7.98
N ARG A 31 0.02 15.78 7.05
CA ARG A 31 -0.92 15.62 5.93
C ARG A 31 -0.46 14.50 5.00
N LEU A 32 0.81 14.51 4.60
CA LEU A 32 1.38 13.49 3.72
C LEU A 32 1.35 12.11 4.36
N SER A 33 1.70 11.98 5.64
CA SER A 33 1.65 10.70 6.35
C SER A 33 0.24 10.12 6.40
N LYS A 34 -0.78 10.95 6.69
CA LYS A 34 -2.18 10.52 6.68
C LYS A 34 -2.65 10.09 5.28
N THR A 35 -2.30 10.84 4.24
CA THR A 35 -2.68 10.49 2.86
C THR A 35 -2.01 9.19 2.40
N ARG A 36 -0.74 8.98 2.75
CA ARG A 36 -0.02 7.74 2.44
C ARG A 36 -0.66 6.52 3.10
N GLY A 37 -0.93 6.58 4.42
CA GLY A 37 -1.60 5.47 5.12
C GLY A 37 -3.00 5.17 4.56
N LYS A 38 -3.77 6.19 4.19
CA LYS A 38 -5.06 5.99 3.51
C LYS A 38 -4.91 5.33 2.14
N ALA A 39 -3.95 5.76 1.33
CA ALA A 39 -3.69 5.18 0.02
C ALA A 39 -3.27 3.71 0.13
N GLU A 40 -2.47 3.38 1.15
CA GLU A 40 -2.06 2.01 1.46
C GLU A 40 -3.25 1.11 1.83
N ILE A 41 -4.17 1.59 2.69
CA ILE A 41 -5.41 0.87 3.04
C ILE A 41 -6.29 0.66 1.79
N ILE A 42 -6.47 1.70 0.97
CA ILE A 42 -7.29 1.61 -0.26
C ILE A 42 -6.69 0.59 -1.23
N ALA A 43 -5.38 0.64 -1.44
CA ALA A 43 -4.68 -0.31 -2.30
C ALA A 43 -4.81 -1.74 -1.76
N HIS A 44 -4.63 -1.94 -0.45
CA HIS A 44 -4.79 -3.25 0.18
C HIS A 44 -6.20 -3.81 0.00
N ASN A 45 -7.23 -3.00 0.21
CA ASN A 45 -8.62 -3.45 0.04
C ASN A 45 -8.92 -3.82 -1.42
N ALA A 46 -8.39 -3.07 -2.39
CA ALA A 46 -8.49 -3.43 -3.81
C ALA A 46 -7.77 -4.75 -4.11
N ASN A 47 -6.63 -5.00 -3.45
CA ASN A 47 -5.88 -6.25 -3.57
C ASN A 47 -6.65 -7.45 -2.99
N VAL A 48 -7.29 -7.28 -1.82
CA VAL A 48 -8.18 -8.29 -1.23
C VAL A 48 -9.30 -8.64 -2.20
N GLU A 49 -9.95 -7.64 -2.80
CA GLU A 49 -11.03 -7.84 -3.77
C GLU A 49 -10.53 -8.55 -5.04
N MET A 50 -9.35 -8.19 -5.53
CA MET A 50 -8.71 -8.86 -6.67
C MET A 50 -8.47 -10.36 -6.39
N ILE A 51 -7.93 -10.69 -5.21
CA ILE A 51 -7.68 -12.07 -4.78
C ILE A 51 -9.00 -12.83 -4.63
N LYS A 52 -10.02 -12.20 -4.03
CA LYS A 52 -11.35 -12.80 -3.90
C LYS A 52 -11.97 -13.09 -5.27
N ASN A 53 -11.86 -12.18 -6.22
CA ASN A 53 -12.35 -12.38 -7.58
C ASN A 53 -11.61 -13.52 -8.29
N ALA A 54 -10.29 -13.61 -8.13
CA ALA A 54 -9.50 -14.73 -8.65
C ALA A 54 -9.94 -16.08 -8.03
N ALA A 55 -10.22 -16.10 -6.73
CA ALA A 55 -10.74 -17.27 -6.03
C ALA A 55 -12.14 -17.69 -6.54
N VAL A 56 -13.03 -16.72 -6.79
CA VAL A 56 -14.36 -16.99 -7.40
C VAL A 56 -14.19 -17.61 -8.79
N LEU A 57 -13.30 -17.05 -9.61
CA LEU A 57 -13.03 -17.57 -10.96
C LEU A 57 -12.47 -19.00 -10.89
N TYR A 58 -11.50 -19.25 -9.99
CA TYR A 58 -10.95 -20.58 -9.79
C TYR A 58 -12.02 -21.61 -9.42
N LEU A 59 -12.90 -21.30 -8.47
CA LEU A 59 -13.98 -22.19 -8.04
C LEU A 59 -15.07 -22.35 -9.11
N SER A 60 -15.25 -21.35 -9.98
CA SER A 60 -16.18 -21.45 -11.12
C SER A 60 -15.65 -22.36 -12.22
N ASP A 61 -14.33 -22.33 -12.47
CA ASP A 61 -13.68 -23.15 -13.50
C ASP A 61 -13.41 -24.58 -13.00
N ASN A 62 -13.15 -24.73 -11.69
CA ASN A 62 -12.85 -26.00 -11.06
C ASN A 62 -13.98 -26.41 -10.13
N ASN A 63 -14.76 -27.41 -10.55
CA ASN A 63 -15.90 -27.92 -9.78
C ASN A 63 -15.48 -28.84 -8.61
N GLU A 64 -14.26 -28.66 -8.10
CA GLU A 64 -13.69 -29.43 -6.98
C GLU A 64 -13.55 -28.51 -5.76
N TYR A 65 -14.18 -28.92 -4.66
CA TYR A 65 -14.03 -28.22 -3.38
C TYR A 65 -12.64 -28.45 -2.81
N LYS A 66 -11.93 -27.36 -2.52
CA LYS A 66 -10.68 -27.35 -1.77
C LYS A 66 -10.79 -26.32 -0.65
N GLU A 67 -10.37 -26.71 0.56
CA GLU A 67 -10.43 -25.85 1.75
C GLU A 67 -9.38 -24.73 1.71
N ASP A 68 -8.24 -24.98 1.08
CA ASP A 68 -7.17 -24.02 0.83
C ASP A 68 -6.89 -23.97 -0.67
N ILE A 69 -7.02 -22.78 -1.26
CA ILE A 69 -6.77 -22.52 -2.70
C ILE A 69 -5.71 -21.43 -2.88
N THR A 70 -4.89 -21.18 -1.85
CA THR A 70 -3.92 -20.09 -1.83
C THR A 70 -2.91 -20.20 -2.97
N GLU A 71 -2.37 -21.39 -3.20
CA GLU A 71 -1.36 -21.61 -4.25
C GLU A 71 -1.99 -21.54 -5.65
N GLU A 72 -3.21 -22.02 -5.84
CA GLU A 72 -3.90 -21.94 -7.13
C GLU A 72 -4.23 -20.50 -7.51
N VAL A 73 -4.75 -19.71 -6.57
CA VAL A 73 -4.99 -18.28 -6.77
C VAL A 73 -3.67 -17.54 -7.02
N LYS A 74 -2.59 -17.95 -6.35
CA LYS A 74 -1.24 -17.43 -6.60
C LYS A 74 -0.72 -17.71 -8.00
N MET A 75 -0.91 -18.93 -8.48
CA MET A 75 -0.53 -19.32 -9.84
C MET A 75 -1.35 -18.57 -10.89
N MET A 76 -2.63 -18.27 -10.63
CA MET A 76 -3.48 -17.51 -11.56
C MET A 76 -3.11 -16.03 -11.69
N LEU A 77 -2.61 -15.42 -10.62
CA LEU A 77 -2.35 -13.97 -10.60
C LEU A 77 -0.96 -13.59 -11.14
N GLU A 78 -0.10 -14.55 -11.52
CA GLU A 78 1.32 -14.34 -11.88
C GLU A 78 2.13 -13.68 -10.73
N ASP A 79 3.27 -14.26 -10.36
CA ASP A 79 4.05 -13.84 -9.17
C ASP A 79 4.47 -12.35 -9.20
N SER A 80 4.59 -11.74 -10.39
CA SER A 80 4.93 -10.33 -10.57
C SER A 80 3.78 -9.33 -10.32
N LYS A 81 2.52 -9.79 -10.27
CA LYS A 81 1.35 -8.95 -9.95
C LYS A 81 0.79 -9.25 -8.57
N TYR A 82 1.42 -10.15 -7.81
CA TYR A 82 0.93 -10.47 -6.48
C TYR A 82 1.08 -9.25 -5.58
N PRO A 83 -0.04 -8.76 -5.02
CA PRO A 83 -0.04 -7.49 -4.33
C PRO A 83 0.75 -7.57 -3.02
N SER A 84 1.57 -6.55 -2.76
CA SER A 84 2.27 -6.42 -1.49
C SER A 84 1.25 -6.21 -0.36
N ILE A 85 1.47 -6.91 0.74
CA ILE A 85 0.69 -6.75 1.95
C ILE A 85 1.23 -5.50 2.68
N PRO A 86 0.36 -4.57 3.11
CA PRO A 86 0.80 -3.43 3.88
C PRO A 86 1.38 -3.89 5.22
N ALA A 87 2.38 -3.18 5.74
CA ALA A 87 3.01 -3.52 7.02
C ALA A 87 2.03 -3.43 8.21
N SER A 88 0.84 -2.83 8.00
CA SER A 88 -0.24 -2.75 8.97
C SER A 88 -1.17 -3.97 9.01
N ALA A 89 -0.98 -4.95 8.11
CA ALA A 89 -1.81 -6.15 8.08
C ALA A 89 -1.48 -7.12 9.21
N GLU A 90 -2.44 -7.96 9.58
CA GLU A 90 -2.28 -8.95 10.66
C GLU A 90 -1.40 -10.15 10.27
N SER A 91 -1.13 -10.35 8.97
CA SER A 91 -0.26 -11.42 8.46
C SER A 91 0.66 -10.93 7.36
N ASP A 92 1.87 -11.49 7.29
CA ASP A 92 2.86 -11.23 6.23
C ASP A 92 2.62 -12.06 4.95
N THR A 93 1.56 -12.88 4.94
CA THR A 93 1.23 -13.78 3.82
C THR A 93 -0.27 -13.78 3.54
N TRP A 94 -0.60 -13.88 2.25
CA TRP A 94 -1.97 -14.05 1.79
C TRP A 94 -2.40 -15.50 1.98
N SER A 95 -3.60 -15.73 2.49
CA SER A 95 -4.25 -17.04 2.48
C SER A 95 -5.68 -16.91 1.97
N VAL A 96 -6.09 -17.87 1.15
CA VAL A 96 -7.42 -17.92 0.56
C VAL A 96 -8.05 -19.26 0.95
N LYS A 97 -9.02 -19.19 1.86
CA LYS A 97 -9.75 -20.36 2.35
C LYS A 97 -11.18 -20.36 1.84
N VAL A 98 -11.70 -21.55 1.59
CA VAL A 98 -13.09 -21.77 1.21
C VAL A 98 -13.79 -22.46 2.37
N ASP A 99 -14.84 -21.83 2.89
CA ASP A 99 -15.69 -22.43 3.91
C ASP A 99 -16.58 -23.53 3.30
N LYS A 100 -17.07 -24.44 4.14
CA LYS A 100 -17.92 -25.58 3.75
C LYS A 100 -19.24 -25.18 3.09
N GLU A 101 -19.64 -23.92 3.24
CA GLU A 101 -20.80 -23.30 2.59
C GLU A 101 -20.46 -22.61 1.25
N GLY A 102 -19.20 -22.68 0.79
CA GLY A 102 -18.71 -22.02 -0.41
C GLY A 102 -18.29 -20.56 -0.20
N GLY A 103 -18.20 -20.09 1.04
CA GLY A 103 -17.75 -18.74 1.38
C GLY A 103 -16.24 -18.58 1.20
N ILE A 104 -15.79 -17.58 0.43
CA ILE A 104 -14.37 -17.28 0.24
C ILE A 104 -13.89 -16.31 1.31
N ILE A 105 -12.90 -16.74 2.09
CA ILE A 105 -12.24 -15.98 3.15
C ILE A 105 -10.82 -15.67 2.68
N VAL A 106 -10.51 -14.38 2.52
CA VAL A 106 -9.17 -13.90 2.20
C VAL A 106 -8.57 -13.29 3.46
N SER A 107 -7.38 -13.73 3.84
CA SER A 107 -6.60 -13.15 4.94
C SER A 107 -5.25 -12.64 4.40
N PRO A 108 -4.75 -11.46 4.78
CA PRO A 108 -5.39 -10.48 5.67
C PRO A 108 -6.71 -9.93 5.10
N GLU A 109 -7.67 -9.68 6.00
CA GLU A 109 -9.00 -9.17 5.61
C GLU A 109 -8.94 -7.66 5.31
N ALA A 110 -9.89 -7.18 4.49
CA ALA A 110 -9.99 -5.76 4.16
C ALA A 110 -10.14 -4.89 5.42
N ILE A 111 -9.30 -3.86 5.50
CA ILE A 111 -9.25 -2.94 6.64
C ILE A 111 -10.32 -1.86 6.43
N LYS A 112 -11.18 -1.65 7.43
CA LYS A 112 -12.24 -0.62 7.41
C LYS A 112 -11.72 0.78 7.73
#